data_AF-A0A2N1JAR4-F1
#
_entry.id   AF-A0A2N1JAR4-F1
#
_cell.length_a   1.000
_cell.length_b   1.000
_cell.length_c   1.000
_cell.angle_alpha   90.00
_cell.angle_beta   90.00
_cell.angle_gamma   90.00
#
_symmetry.space_group_name_H-M   'P 1'
#
loop_
_entity.id
_entity.type
_entity.pdbx_description
1 polymer ?
#
loop_
_entity_poly.entity_id
_entity_poly.type
_entity_poly.pdbx_seq_one_letter_code
_entity_poly.pdbx_strand_id
1 'polypeptide(L)'
;MGWCAFARCEDTAQDATVVALRDYIESDGAGGEIQEQVAFAEKMVRVLRKALPLHGSAYESVLGDALRLMSRELATSAVWAQSDVFVALSAFAFEQRIENAARDSYFRAIHNTLFYCTDVRDAWFAQFRSSLLDALEDEAVVATLCVDSALEAQFRVLVRIMLIGVQCTNFHTLKKEVHERLVTASFAIIERLKMPDETPPGSWIPSDTFSTAMALVLHSMDEQHPDNRAMLPLLYDVLVALKEEECELSMTMQHALGLIVFIGTQWPRGKARLPAVERIAEMLVRLLDRCIDVTTGDLNACTKQTSSDFVAMQTSAWLFLAGVCSSSLDLCCAVERHFYVHKDVQATRDPPLQPRVRALEICMSSETLITLEAYIGYVLFLTSKKNPSLFLQRFSWERCMGVLYMENIEHTVGATDAELSRKHVHPYNKHAPTDLASAQLLEALLTVKKCGTIVMENPVEAAHRQGVLADVEAQMEAAERKEARDEEVAVQAALDTFARQKSRHLGQGAPTRPEALVKVAPPPNAT
;
A
#
# COMPACT_ATOMS: atom_id res chain seq x y z
N MET A 1 27.10 -10.52 -31.71
CA MET A 1 27.95 -9.71 -32.63
C MET A 1 27.04 -8.78 -33.41
N GLY A 2 27.18 -7.46 -33.24
CA GLY A 2 26.39 -6.47 -33.99
C GLY A 2 26.13 -5.13 -33.28
N TRP A 3 27.15 -4.45 -32.75
CA TRP A 3 27.00 -3.15 -32.06
C TRP A 3 27.82 -2.00 -32.71
N CYS A 4 28.03 -2.04 -34.03
CA CYS A 4 28.93 -1.08 -34.73
C CYS A 4 28.32 -0.27 -35.89
N ALA A 5 27.00 -0.26 -36.10
CA ALA A 5 26.40 0.50 -37.20
C ALA A 5 25.46 1.60 -36.70
N PHE A 6 26.00 2.61 -36.01
CA PHE A 6 25.21 3.76 -35.51
C PHE A 6 25.68 5.13 -36.01
N ALA A 7 26.49 5.18 -37.07
CA ALA A 7 26.97 6.43 -37.64
C ALA A 7 26.75 6.48 -39.16
N ARG A 8 25.58 7.01 -39.58
CA ARG A 8 25.31 7.82 -40.80
C ARG A 8 23.92 7.52 -41.41
N CYS A 9 23.36 8.59 -42.00
CA CYS A 9 22.12 8.71 -42.79
C CYS A 9 20.80 8.92 -42.02
N GLU A 10 20.20 10.10 -42.25
CA GLU A 10 19.04 10.64 -41.52
C GLU A 10 17.67 10.17 -42.05
N ASP A 11 17.57 9.59 -43.26
CA ASP A 11 16.35 8.90 -43.72
C ASP A 11 16.36 7.37 -43.48
N THR A 12 17.55 6.77 -43.28
CA THR A 12 17.71 5.36 -42.83
C THR A 12 17.75 5.22 -41.31
N ALA A 13 17.72 6.34 -40.57
CA ALA A 13 17.83 6.37 -39.11
C ALA A 13 16.58 5.85 -38.41
N GLN A 14 15.38 6.04 -38.99
CA GLN A 14 14.13 5.50 -38.44
C GLN A 14 14.13 3.97 -38.53
N ASP A 15 14.50 3.40 -39.68
CA ASP A 15 14.57 1.95 -39.87
C ASP A 15 15.62 1.29 -38.95
N ALA A 16 16.80 1.90 -38.83
CA ALA A 16 17.84 1.40 -37.91
C ALA A 16 17.42 1.50 -36.43
N THR A 17 16.66 2.54 -36.07
CA THR A 17 16.11 2.69 -34.70
C THR A 17 15.03 1.64 -34.44
N VAL A 18 14.12 1.39 -35.39
CA VAL A 18 13.09 0.35 -35.27
C VAL A 18 13.73 -1.03 -35.14
N VAL A 19 14.76 -1.34 -35.93
CA VAL A 19 15.48 -2.62 -35.83
C VAL A 19 16.12 -2.76 -34.45
N ALA A 20 16.83 -1.73 -33.96
CA ALA A 20 17.45 -1.78 -32.63
C ALA A 20 16.40 -1.92 -31.50
N LEU A 21 15.24 -1.29 -31.63
CA LEU A 21 14.15 -1.43 -30.65
C LEU A 21 13.54 -2.83 -30.71
N ARG A 22 13.38 -3.42 -31.91
CA ARG A 22 12.92 -4.80 -32.07
C ARG A 22 13.91 -5.79 -31.46
N ASP A 23 15.20 -5.62 -31.72
CA ASP A 23 16.25 -6.46 -31.10
C ASP A 23 16.19 -6.39 -29.56
N TYR A 24 15.98 -5.19 -29.00
CA TYR A 24 15.81 -4.99 -27.56
C TYR A 24 14.54 -5.63 -26.99
N ILE A 25 13.44 -5.62 -27.76
CA ILE A 25 12.18 -6.28 -27.38
C ILE A 25 12.32 -7.80 -27.46
N GLU A 26 12.96 -8.32 -28.51
CA GLU A 26 13.21 -9.74 -28.70
C GLU A 26 14.11 -10.31 -27.59
N SER A 27 14.99 -9.48 -27.02
CA SER A 27 15.75 -9.84 -25.82
C SER A 27 14.99 -9.64 -24.50
N ASP A 28 13.68 -9.30 -24.51
CA ASP A 28 12.85 -8.95 -23.34
C ASP A 28 13.49 -7.86 -22.45
N GLY A 29 14.25 -6.95 -23.06
CA GLY A 29 15.04 -5.95 -22.34
C GLY A 29 16.21 -6.52 -21.54
N ALA A 30 16.47 -7.83 -21.61
CA ALA A 30 17.61 -8.48 -21.01
C ALA A 30 18.87 -8.27 -21.87
N GLY A 31 19.70 -7.32 -21.46
CA GLY A 31 20.97 -7.06 -22.12
C GLY A 31 21.77 -6.00 -21.39
N GLY A 32 23.08 -6.23 -21.30
CA GLY A 32 24.05 -5.28 -20.77
C GLY A 32 24.03 -5.09 -19.25
N GLU A 33 25.06 -4.42 -18.74
CA GLU A 33 25.09 -3.96 -17.35
C GLU A 33 24.08 -2.80 -17.15
N ILE A 34 23.62 -2.55 -15.91
CA ILE A 34 22.68 -1.46 -15.59
C ILE A 34 23.13 -0.11 -16.18
N GLN A 35 24.45 0.15 -16.21
CA GLN A 35 25.03 1.36 -16.80
C GLN A 35 24.77 1.48 -18.31
N GLU A 36 24.81 0.37 -19.04
CA GLU A 36 24.56 0.33 -20.48
C GLU A 36 23.07 0.55 -20.78
N GLN A 37 22.19 0.00 -19.94
CA GLN A 37 20.75 0.22 -20.03
C GLN A 37 20.37 1.68 -19.76
N VAL A 38 20.99 2.31 -18.76
CA VAL A 38 20.83 3.75 -18.48
C VAL A 38 21.31 4.60 -19.66
N ALA A 39 22.48 4.31 -20.22
CA ALA A 39 23.00 5.02 -21.40
C ALA A 39 22.10 4.85 -22.63
N PHE A 40 21.50 3.67 -22.80
CA PHE A 40 20.51 3.42 -23.85
C PHE A 40 19.23 4.25 -23.63
N ALA A 41 18.69 4.27 -22.41
CA ALA A 41 17.54 5.10 -22.05
C ALA A 41 17.80 6.60 -22.31
N GLU A 42 18.96 7.13 -21.92
CA GLU A 42 19.34 8.53 -22.19
C GLU A 42 19.39 8.84 -23.68
N LYS A 43 19.95 7.91 -24.48
CA LYS A 43 20.01 8.06 -25.94
C LYS A 43 18.61 8.06 -26.52
N MET A 44 17.72 7.19 -26.04
CA MET A 44 16.33 7.13 -26.49
C MET A 44 15.55 8.40 -26.16
N VAL A 45 15.72 8.98 -24.97
CA VAL A 45 15.14 10.30 -24.63
C VAL A 45 15.57 11.37 -25.64
N ARG A 46 16.86 11.41 -26.02
CA ARG A 46 17.36 12.38 -27.02
C ARG A 46 16.77 12.16 -28.41
N VAL A 47 16.56 10.90 -28.81
CA VAL A 47 15.92 10.55 -30.09
C VAL A 47 14.46 10.98 -30.07
N LEU A 48 13.73 10.64 -29.01
CA LEU A 48 12.30 10.91 -28.87
C LEU A 48 11.98 12.40 -28.84
N ARG A 49 12.81 13.21 -28.17
CA ARG A 49 12.67 14.67 -28.18
C ARG A 49 12.65 15.26 -29.60
N LYS A 50 13.31 14.61 -30.56
CA LYS A 50 13.36 15.03 -31.97
C LYS A 50 12.29 14.37 -32.84
N ALA A 51 11.82 13.18 -32.46
CA ALA A 51 11.07 12.28 -33.33
C ALA A 51 9.56 12.20 -33.00
N LEU A 52 9.13 12.53 -31.77
CA LEU A 52 7.72 12.47 -31.34
C LEU A 52 6.67 13.01 -32.34
N PRO A 53 6.93 14.07 -33.15
CA PRO A 53 5.93 14.58 -34.09
C PRO A 53 5.69 13.76 -35.38
N LEU A 54 6.42 12.66 -35.65
CA LEU A 54 6.63 12.17 -37.03
C LEU A 54 6.23 10.71 -37.35
N HIS A 55 5.34 10.06 -36.59
CA HIS A 55 5.22 8.60 -36.68
C HIS A 55 3.87 8.03 -37.17
N GLY A 56 3.96 6.92 -37.91
CA GLY A 56 2.84 6.04 -38.30
C GLY A 56 2.80 4.75 -37.47
N SER A 57 1.71 3.99 -37.58
CA SER A 57 1.29 2.98 -36.58
C SER A 57 2.32 1.90 -36.21
N ALA A 58 3.10 1.40 -37.16
CA ALA A 58 4.08 0.35 -36.90
C ALA A 58 5.26 0.79 -36.00
N TYR A 59 5.62 2.07 -36.04
CA TYR A 59 6.68 2.63 -35.18
C TYR A 59 6.17 2.83 -33.76
N GLU A 60 4.91 3.27 -33.62
CA GLU A 60 4.26 3.54 -32.32
C GLU A 60 4.19 2.28 -31.45
N SER A 61 3.79 1.14 -32.03
CA SER A 61 3.74 -0.13 -31.30
C SER A 61 5.12 -0.58 -30.80
N VAL A 62 6.14 -0.56 -31.67
CA VAL A 62 7.51 -0.98 -31.31
C VAL A 62 8.10 -0.04 -30.25
N LEU A 63 7.87 1.26 -30.39
CA LEU A 63 8.33 2.23 -29.40
C LEU A 63 7.66 2.02 -28.04
N GLY A 64 6.33 1.85 -28.01
CA GLY A 64 5.58 1.60 -26.79
C GLY A 64 6.09 0.36 -26.04
N ASP A 65 6.34 -0.73 -26.75
CA ASP A 65 6.86 -1.98 -26.16
C ASP A 65 8.27 -1.82 -25.60
N ALA A 66 9.17 -1.15 -26.32
CA ALA A 66 10.52 -0.89 -25.82
C ALA A 66 10.51 0.00 -24.57
N LEU A 67 9.68 1.04 -24.54
CA LEU A 67 9.50 1.91 -23.37
C LEU A 67 8.94 1.15 -22.18
N ARG A 68 7.94 0.29 -22.42
CA ARG A 68 7.38 -0.59 -21.39
C ARG A 68 8.45 -1.46 -20.76
N LEU A 69 9.35 -2.05 -21.56
CA LEU A 69 10.46 -2.86 -21.06
C LEU A 69 11.48 -2.02 -20.28
N MET A 70 11.91 -0.88 -20.83
CA MET A 70 12.87 0.01 -20.17
C MET A 70 12.35 0.56 -18.84
N SER A 71 11.04 0.76 -18.71
CA SER A 71 10.43 1.25 -17.46
C SER A 71 10.34 0.21 -16.34
N ARG A 72 10.68 -1.06 -16.57
CA ARG A 72 10.63 -2.11 -15.54
C ARG A 72 11.70 -1.96 -14.46
N GLU A 73 12.78 -1.24 -14.76
CA GLU A 73 13.90 -1.03 -13.85
C GLU A 73 13.90 0.40 -13.31
N LEU A 74 14.23 0.57 -12.02
CA LEU A 74 14.25 1.87 -11.35
C LEU A 74 15.28 2.82 -12.01
N ALA A 75 16.49 2.33 -12.30
CA ALA A 75 17.59 3.13 -12.80
C ALA A 75 17.28 3.74 -14.18
N THR A 76 16.71 2.96 -15.09
CA THR A 76 16.27 3.44 -16.40
C THR A 76 15.03 4.31 -16.27
N SER A 77 14.04 3.93 -15.46
CA SER A 77 12.82 4.74 -15.22
C SER A 77 13.12 6.16 -14.76
N ALA A 78 14.13 6.34 -13.90
CA ALA A 78 14.56 7.66 -13.43
C ALA A 78 15.00 8.58 -14.57
N VAL A 79 15.68 8.05 -15.59
CA VAL A 79 16.11 8.83 -16.78
C VAL A 79 14.90 9.38 -17.53
N TRP A 80 13.85 8.57 -17.67
CA TRP A 80 12.62 8.96 -18.35
C TRP A 80 11.82 9.97 -17.52
N ALA A 81 11.60 9.67 -16.25
CA ALA A 81 10.80 10.48 -15.33
C ALA A 81 11.26 11.95 -15.27
N GLN A 82 12.58 12.17 -15.30
CA GLN A 82 13.18 13.51 -15.24
C GLN A 82 13.21 14.25 -16.58
N SER A 83 12.74 13.62 -17.66
CA SER A 83 12.75 14.20 -19.01
C SER A 83 11.41 14.84 -19.39
N ASP A 84 11.49 15.93 -20.15
CA ASP A 84 10.35 16.52 -20.88
C ASP A 84 9.61 15.53 -21.79
N VAL A 85 10.33 14.50 -22.26
CA VAL A 85 9.79 13.41 -23.09
C VAL A 85 8.73 12.60 -22.35
N PHE A 86 8.84 12.40 -21.03
CA PHE A 86 7.85 11.64 -20.27
C PHE A 86 6.47 12.33 -20.27
N VAL A 87 6.45 13.66 -20.09
CA VAL A 87 5.21 14.46 -20.18
C VAL A 87 4.64 14.39 -21.60
N ALA A 88 5.49 14.54 -22.63
CA ALA A 88 5.04 14.49 -24.01
C ALA A 88 4.47 13.11 -24.42
N LEU A 89 5.13 12.02 -24.01
CA LEU A 89 4.64 10.65 -24.22
C LEU A 89 3.33 10.38 -23.46
N SER A 90 3.18 10.95 -22.26
CA SER A 90 1.95 10.83 -21.49
C SER A 90 0.79 11.50 -22.20
N ALA A 91 0.98 12.71 -22.72
CA ALA A 91 -0.03 13.39 -23.54
C ALA A 91 -0.38 12.58 -24.80
N PHE A 92 0.64 12.05 -25.48
CA PHE A 92 0.48 11.22 -26.66
C PHE A 92 -0.33 9.93 -26.40
N ALA A 93 -0.13 9.29 -25.24
CA ALA A 93 -0.87 8.07 -24.87
C ALA A 93 -2.39 8.29 -24.76
N PHE A 94 -2.82 9.51 -24.43
CA PHE A 94 -4.24 9.87 -24.37
C PHE A 94 -4.83 10.28 -25.73
N GLU A 95 -4.04 10.33 -26.80
CA GLU A 95 -4.56 10.67 -28.13
C GLU A 95 -5.40 9.52 -28.71
N GLN A 96 -6.61 9.84 -29.19
CA GLN A 96 -7.55 8.85 -29.74
C GLN A 96 -7.02 8.14 -31.00
N ARG A 97 -6.11 8.78 -31.74
CA ARG A 97 -5.54 8.24 -32.99
C ARG A 97 -4.59 7.05 -32.79
N ILE A 98 -4.13 6.82 -31.56
CA ILE A 98 -3.18 5.74 -31.25
C ILE A 98 -3.92 4.40 -31.20
N GLU A 99 -3.35 3.38 -31.85
CA GLU A 99 -3.89 2.02 -31.79
C GLU A 99 -3.92 1.49 -30.35
N ASN A 100 -5.00 0.80 -29.96
CA ASN A 100 -5.19 0.33 -28.58
C ASN A 100 -4.02 -0.51 -28.04
N ALA A 101 -3.41 -1.34 -28.88
CA ALA A 101 -2.26 -2.17 -28.49
C ALA A 101 -1.03 -1.32 -28.15
N ALA A 102 -0.69 -0.33 -28.98
CA ALA A 102 0.39 0.60 -28.70
C ALA A 102 0.09 1.46 -27.46
N ARG A 103 -1.16 1.91 -27.33
CA ARG A 103 -1.66 2.68 -26.19
C ARG A 103 -1.46 1.95 -24.87
N ASP A 104 -1.79 0.65 -24.81
CA ASP A 104 -1.56 -0.18 -23.62
C ASP A 104 -0.08 -0.19 -23.20
N SER A 105 0.84 -0.37 -24.16
CA SER A 105 2.26 -0.38 -23.87
C SER A 105 2.76 0.97 -23.33
N TYR A 106 2.23 2.09 -23.85
CA TYR A 106 2.52 3.41 -23.28
C TYR A 106 1.96 3.56 -21.85
N PHE A 107 0.72 3.16 -21.58
CA PHE A 107 0.17 3.22 -20.21
C PHE A 107 0.94 2.34 -19.25
N ARG A 108 1.40 1.15 -19.67
CA ARG A 108 2.26 0.30 -18.82
C ARG A 108 3.60 0.96 -18.54
N ALA A 109 4.19 1.63 -19.52
CA ALA A 109 5.42 2.39 -19.32
C ALA A 109 5.20 3.51 -18.28
N ILE A 110 4.12 4.29 -18.44
CA ILE A 110 3.73 5.34 -17.51
C ILE A 110 3.51 4.78 -16.10
N HIS A 111 2.72 3.71 -15.98
CA HIS A 111 2.47 3.03 -14.72
C HIS A 111 3.76 2.64 -14.01
N ASN A 112 4.70 1.98 -14.71
CA ASN A 112 5.95 1.54 -14.09
C ASN A 112 6.82 2.73 -13.68
N THR A 113 6.92 3.76 -14.52
CA THR A 113 7.68 4.98 -14.18
C THR A 113 7.09 5.67 -12.95
N LEU A 114 5.77 5.83 -12.87
CA LEU A 114 5.11 6.41 -11.68
C LEU A 114 5.28 5.50 -10.46
N PHE A 115 5.21 4.17 -10.63
CA PHE A 115 5.41 3.23 -9.53
C PHE A 115 6.80 3.39 -8.89
N TYR A 116 7.86 3.48 -9.69
CA TYR A 116 9.24 3.58 -9.19
C TYR A 116 9.68 5.01 -8.82
N CYS A 117 9.21 6.02 -9.54
CA CYS A 117 9.65 7.41 -9.39
C CYS A 117 8.57 8.24 -8.70
N THR A 118 8.56 8.21 -7.36
CA THR A 118 7.56 8.92 -6.52
C THR A 118 7.57 10.43 -6.72
N ASP A 119 8.74 11.02 -6.96
CA ASP A 119 8.96 12.47 -6.97
C ASP A 119 8.25 13.18 -8.14
N VAL A 120 7.89 12.44 -9.19
CA VAL A 120 7.17 12.99 -10.35
C VAL A 120 5.67 12.74 -10.31
N ARG A 121 5.17 11.92 -9.36
CA ARG A 121 3.75 11.51 -9.30
C ARG A 121 2.83 12.72 -9.16
N ASP A 122 3.11 13.60 -8.21
CA ASP A 122 2.26 14.76 -7.91
C ASP A 122 2.13 15.69 -9.13
N ALA A 123 3.26 16.03 -9.77
CA ALA A 123 3.28 16.91 -10.94
C ALA A 123 2.58 16.26 -12.14
N TRP A 124 2.86 14.98 -12.40
CA TRP A 124 2.25 14.23 -13.48
C TRP A 124 0.73 14.12 -13.28
N PHE A 125 0.30 13.75 -12.08
CA PHE A 125 -1.12 13.60 -11.76
C PHE A 125 -1.86 14.93 -11.85
N ALA A 126 -1.25 16.04 -11.39
CA ALA A 126 -1.83 17.36 -11.53
C ALA A 126 -2.12 17.74 -13.00
N GLN A 127 -1.28 17.27 -13.93
CA GLN A 127 -1.40 17.54 -15.35
C GLN A 127 -2.39 16.59 -16.07
N PHE A 128 -2.35 15.29 -15.78
CA PHE A 128 -3.08 14.27 -16.56
C PHE A 128 -4.34 13.73 -15.90
N ARG A 129 -4.68 14.13 -14.66
CA ARG A 129 -5.88 13.65 -13.96
C ARG A 129 -7.19 13.80 -14.76
N SER A 130 -7.36 14.88 -15.52
CA SER A 130 -8.59 15.08 -16.30
C SER A 130 -8.68 14.04 -17.41
N SER A 131 -7.61 13.86 -18.19
CA SER A 131 -7.56 12.86 -19.25
C SER A 131 -7.74 11.43 -18.72
N LEU A 132 -7.20 11.14 -17.53
CA LEU A 132 -7.43 9.87 -16.85
C LEU A 132 -8.90 9.68 -16.45
N LEU A 133 -9.53 10.69 -15.85
CA LEU A 133 -10.94 10.62 -15.47
C LEU A 133 -11.83 10.48 -16.70
N ASP A 134 -11.59 11.26 -17.74
CA ASP A 134 -12.35 11.20 -18.98
C ASP A 134 -12.22 9.81 -19.63
N ALA A 135 -11.05 9.16 -19.53
CA ALA A 135 -10.85 7.79 -20.01
C ALA A 135 -11.55 6.73 -19.12
N LEU A 136 -11.64 6.94 -17.81
CA LEU A 136 -12.34 6.04 -16.89
C LEU A 136 -13.87 6.18 -16.98
N GLU A 137 -14.35 7.35 -17.37
CA GLU A 137 -15.77 7.69 -17.55
C GLU A 137 -16.33 7.34 -18.93
N ASP A 138 -15.50 6.85 -19.87
CA ASP A 138 -15.95 6.48 -21.21
C ASP A 138 -16.93 5.30 -21.14
N GLU A 139 -18.23 5.62 -21.26
CA GLU A 139 -19.32 4.65 -21.18
C GLU A 139 -19.20 3.54 -22.23
N ALA A 140 -18.66 3.81 -23.42
CA ALA A 140 -18.53 2.81 -24.47
C ALA A 140 -17.44 1.78 -24.11
N VAL A 141 -16.34 2.26 -23.51
CA VAL A 141 -15.28 1.39 -22.99
C VAL A 141 -15.79 0.59 -21.80
N VAL A 142 -16.40 1.25 -20.80
CA VAL A 142 -16.95 0.57 -19.62
C VAL A 142 -17.97 -0.49 -20.02
N ALA A 143 -18.88 -0.18 -20.95
CA ALA A 143 -19.89 -1.14 -21.42
C ALA A 143 -19.30 -2.42 -22.04
N THR A 144 -18.06 -2.39 -22.55
CA THR A 144 -17.43 -3.52 -23.25
C THR A 144 -16.48 -4.35 -22.37
N LEU A 145 -16.16 -3.89 -21.15
CA LEU A 145 -15.17 -4.54 -20.27
C LEU A 145 -15.48 -6.02 -19.94
N CYS A 146 -16.75 -6.41 -19.82
CA CYS A 146 -17.11 -7.80 -19.48
C CYS A 146 -17.08 -8.76 -20.69
N VAL A 147 -16.84 -8.25 -21.90
CA VAL A 147 -16.89 -9.03 -23.16
C VAL A 147 -15.51 -9.16 -23.79
N ASP A 148 -14.64 -8.16 -23.60
CA ASP A 148 -13.30 -8.12 -24.18
C ASP A 148 -12.22 -8.14 -23.09
N SER A 149 -11.61 -9.31 -22.89
CA SER A 149 -10.56 -9.51 -21.88
C SER A 149 -9.26 -8.77 -22.20
N ALA A 150 -8.98 -8.48 -23.47
CA ALA A 150 -7.82 -7.68 -23.85
C ALA A 150 -8.06 -6.23 -23.45
N LEU A 151 -9.23 -5.67 -23.78
CA LEU A 151 -9.63 -4.34 -23.37
C LEU A 151 -9.65 -4.19 -21.84
N GLU A 152 -10.19 -5.18 -21.14
CA GLU A 152 -10.22 -5.19 -19.67
C GLU A 152 -8.79 -5.10 -19.08
N ALA A 153 -7.85 -5.86 -19.64
CA ALA A 153 -6.46 -5.86 -19.19
C ALA A 153 -5.75 -4.51 -19.42
N GLN A 154 -6.09 -3.80 -20.50
CA GLN A 154 -5.60 -2.43 -20.78
C GLN A 154 -6.21 -1.43 -19.81
N PHE A 155 -7.53 -1.52 -19.64
CA PHE A 155 -8.29 -0.63 -18.76
C PHE A 155 -7.83 -0.76 -17.30
N ARG A 156 -7.48 -1.97 -16.84
CA ARG A 156 -6.84 -2.18 -15.53
C ARG A 156 -5.59 -1.32 -15.32
N VAL A 157 -4.78 -1.11 -16.36
CA VAL A 157 -3.56 -0.28 -16.24
C VAL A 157 -3.95 1.17 -15.96
N LEU A 158 -4.99 1.69 -16.62
CA LEU A 158 -5.54 3.03 -16.33
C LEU A 158 -6.03 3.16 -14.89
N VAL A 159 -6.80 2.17 -14.41
CA VAL A 159 -7.28 2.14 -13.03
C VAL A 159 -6.10 2.13 -12.04
N ARG A 160 -5.02 1.39 -12.33
CA ARG A 160 -3.80 1.38 -11.50
C ARG A 160 -3.04 2.70 -11.52
N ILE A 161 -2.95 3.36 -12.67
CA ILE A 161 -2.34 4.70 -12.76
C ILE A 161 -3.15 5.68 -11.90
N MET A 162 -4.48 5.63 -11.99
CA MET A 162 -5.34 6.45 -11.14
C MET A 162 -5.17 6.12 -9.65
N LEU A 163 -5.01 4.83 -9.29
CA LEU A 163 -4.74 4.41 -7.92
C LEU A 163 -3.39 4.95 -7.40
N ILE A 164 -2.36 5.03 -8.23
CA ILE A 164 -1.11 5.73 -7.87
C ILE A 164 -1.36 7.23 -7.69
N GLY A 165 -2.24 7.80 -8.52
CA GLY A 165 -2.69 9.18 -8.44
C GLY A 165 -3.39 9.52 -7.12
N VAL A 166 -4.25 8.65 -6.60
CA VAL A 166 -4.93 8.91 -5.31
C VAL A 166 -4.00 8.83 -4.10
N GLN A 167 -2.83 8.20 -4.25
CA GLN A 167 -1.77 8.17 -3.24
C GLN A 167 -0.88 9.43 -3.26
N CYS A 168 -1.11 10.35 -4.20
CA CYS A 168 -0.38 11.63 -4.27
C CYS A 168 -0.73 12.53 -3.08
N THR A 169 0.25 13.30 -2.60
CA THR A 169 0.10 14.10 -1.36
C THR A 169 -1.03 15.12 -1.44
N ASN A 170 -1.29 15.62 -2.65
CA ASN A 170 -2.30 16.63 -2.94
C ASN A 170 -3.65 16.05 -3.36
N PHE A 171 -3.85 14.72 -3.34
CA PHE A 171 -5.13 14.15 -3.77
C PHE A 171 -6.27 14.58 -2.86
N HIS A 172 -6.09 14.52 -1.54
CA HIS A 172 -7.12 14.92 -0.56
C HIS A 172 -7.41 16.44 -0.53
N THR A 173 -6.61 17.26 -1.23
CA THR A 173 -6.84 18.71 -1.35
C THR A 173 -7.54 19.08 -2.66
N LEU A 174 -7.89 18.08 -3.49
CA LEU A 174 -8.62 18.31 -4.72
C LEU A 174 -10.06 18.78 -4.45
N LYS A 175 -10.65 19.40 -5.48
CA LYS A 175 -12.06 19.80 -5.43
C LYS A 175 -12.93 18.56 -5.25
N LYS A 176 -13.96 18.68 -4.42
CA LYS A 176 -14.97 17.63 -4.18
C LYS A 176 -15.51 17.00 -5.48
N GLU A 177 -15.76 17.80 -6.51
CA GLU A 177 -16.20 17.35 -7.84
C GLU A 177 -15.28 16.28 -8.46
N VAL A 178 -13.97 16.37 -8.24
CA VAL A 178 -13.00 15.39 -8.75
C VAL A 178 -13.14 14.05 -8.02
N HIS A 179 -13.37 14.10 -6.70
CA HIS A 179 -13.64 12.89 -5.91
C HIS A 179 -14.96 12.24 -6.31
N GLU A 180 -16.02 13.03 -6.43
CA GLU A 180 -17.35 12.55 -6.85
C GLU A 180 -17.26 11.86 -8.22
N ARG A 181 -16.64 12.50 -9.21
CA ARG A 181 -16.40 11.91 -10.54
C ARG A 181 -15.66 10.58 -10.46
N LEU A 182 -14.56 10.52 -9.71
CA LEU A 182 -13.75 9.32 -9.56
C LEU A 182 -14.53 8.17 -8.92
N VAL A 183 -15.29 8.46 -7.86
CA VAL A 183 -16.11 7.47 -7.16
C VAL A 183 -17.22 6.96 -8.08
N THR A 184 -17.93 7.87 -8.77
CA THR A 184 -18.98 7.50 -9.74
C THR A 184 -18.43 6.62 -10.87
N ALA A 185 -17.30 6.99 -11.47
CA ALA A 185 -16.66 6.19 -12.52
C ALA A 185 -16.26 4.80 -12.00
N SER A 186 -15.65 4.74 -10.82
CA SER A 186 -15.25 3.48 -10.18
C SER A 186 -16.46 2.60 -9.85
N PHE A 187 -17.59 3.18 -9.44
CA PHE A 187 -18.84 2.46 -9.20
C PHE A 187 -19.41 1.90 -10.51
N ALA A 188 -19.39 2.65 -11.61
CA ALA A 188 -19.84 2.14 -12.90
C ALA A 188 -19.01 0.92 -13.35
N ILE A 189 -17.69 0.95 -13.12
CA ILE A 189 -16.78 -0.17 -13.42
C ILE A 189 -17.12 -1.39 -12.53
N ILE A 190 -17.28 -1.17 -11.23
CA ILE A 190 -17.64 -2.22 -10.26
C ILE A 190 -18.99 -2.86 -10.61
N GLU A 191 -20.01 -2.05 -10.88
CA GLU A 191 -21.35 -2.52 -11.27
C GLU A 191 -21.32 -3.30 -12.58
N ARG A 192 -20.43 -2.94 -13.51
CA ARG A 192 -20.28 -3.65 -14.78
C ARG A 192 -19.59 -5.00 -14.62
N LEU A 193 -18.59 -5.07 -13.74
CA LEU A 193 -17.74 -6.24 -13.54
C LEU A 193 -18.17 -7.13 -12.36
N LYS A 194 -19.27 -6.79 -11.68
CA LYS A 194 -19.80 -7.58 -10.56
C LYS A 194 -20.18 -9.00 -10.97
N MET A 195 -20.32 -9.87 -9.98
CA MET A 195 -20.78 -11.23 -10.22
C MET A 195 -22.18 -11.26 -10.86
N PRO A 196 -22.45 -12.22 -11.77
CA PRO A 196 -23.80 -12.50 -12.24
C PRO A 196 -24.76 -12.84 -11.09
N ASP A 197 -26.05 -12.50 -11.23
CA ASP A 197 -27.07 -12.73 -10.19
C ASP A 197 -27.21 -14.21 -9.78
N GLU A 198 -26.92 -15.14 -10.70
CA GLU A 198 -27.02 -16.59 -10.47
C GLU A 198 -25.75 -17.21 -9.88
N THR A 199 -24.76 -16.41 -9.46
CA THR A 199 -23.46 -16.92 -9.01
C THR A 199 -23.58 -17.70 -7.70
N PRO A 200 -23.18 -18.97 -7.65
CA PRO A 200 -23.20 -19.74 -6.41
C PRO A 200 -22.30 -19.13 -5.34
N PRO A 201 -22.69 -19.16 -4.04
CA PRO A 201 -21.83 -18.75 -2.95
C PRO A 201 -20.48 -19.48 -2.98
N GLY A 202 -19.38 -18.77 -2.74
CA GLY A 202 -18.05 -19.39 -2.69
C GLY A 202 -17.48 -19.84 -4.03
N SER A 203 -18.01 -19.38 -5.17
CA SER A 203 -17.57 -19.82 -6.50
C SER A 203 -17.00 -18.71 -7.39
N TRP A 204 -17.22 -17.44 -7.04
CA TRP A 204 -16.86 -16.33 -7.89
C TRP A 204 -15.38 -15.97 -7.77
N ILE A 205 -14.72 -15.84 -8.92
CA ILE A 205 -13.37 -15.31 -9.02
C ILE A 205 -13.49 -13.91 -9.66
N PRO A 206 -13.24 -12.84 -8.90
CA PRO A 206 -13.33 -11.48 -9.43
C PRO A 206 -12.17 -11.23 -10.40
N SER A 207 -12.37 -10.35 -11.37
CA SER A 207 -11.26 -9.90 -12.21
C SER A 207 -10.34 -8.95 -11.45
N ASP A 208 -9.07 -8.88 -11.86
CA ASP A 208 -8.12 -7.93 -11.26
C ASP A 208 -8.60 -6.48 -11.41
N THR A 209 -9.30 -6.16 -12.51
CA THR A 209 -9.86 -4.84 -12.76
C THR A 209 -10.93 -4.51 -11.74
N PHE A 210 -11.83 -5.46 -11.43
CA PHE A 210 -12.81 -5.31 -10.36
C PHE A 210 -12.14 -5.05 -9.00
N SER A 211 -11.13 -5.85 -8.65
CA SER A 211 -10.39 -5.69 -7.39
C SER A 211 -9.69 -4.33 -7.30
N THR A 212 -9.08 -3.87 -8.40
CA THR A 212 -8.37 -2.58 -8.47
C THR A 212 -9.36 -1.41 -8.39
N ALA A 213 -10.53 -1.51 -9.04
CA ALA A 213 -11.58 -0.50 -8.95
C ALA A 213 -12.12 -0.36 -7.51
N MET A 214 -12.26 -1.47 -6.78
CA MET A 214 -12.62 -1.42 -5.36
C MET A 214 -11.54 -0.75 -4.50
N ALA A 215 -10.26 -1.01 -4.77
CA ALA A 215 -9.16 -0.30 -4.10
C ALA A 215 -9.24 1.21 -4.36
N LEU A 216 -9.49 1.58 -5.63
CA LEU A 216 -9.61 2.98 -6.04
C LEU A 216 -10.74 3.69 -5.29
N VAL A 217 -11.91 3.05 -5.16
CA VAL A 217 -13.00 3.56 -4.32
C VAL A 217 -12.53 3.73 -2.88
N LEU A 218 -11.91 2.71 -2.28
CA LEU A 218 -11.50 2.72 -0.87
C LEU A 218 -10.58 3.91 -0.56
N HIS A 219 -9.72 4.28 -1.49
CA HIS A 219 -8.77 5.39 -1.34
C HIS A 219 -9.32 6.76 -1.79
N SER A 220 -10.46 6.81 -2.48
CA SER A 220 -11.03 8.05 -3.02
C SER A 220 -12.33 8.51 -2.35
N MET A 221 -13.00 7.62 -1.62
CA MET A 221 -14.29 7.86 -1.01
C MET A 221 -14.23 8.94 0.08
N ASP A 222 -15.15 9.90 -0.01
CA ASP A 222 -15.49 10.82 1.06
C ASP A 222 -16.60 10.19 1.91
N GLU A 223 -16.45 10.18 3.24
CA GLU A 223 -17.44 9.63 4.19
C GLU A 223 -18.87 10.16 3.93
N GLN A 224 -18.98 11.39 3.42
CA GLN A 224 -20.26 12.08 3.19
C GLN A 224 -20.91 11.80 1.82
N HIS A 225 -20.30 10.97 0.96
CA HIS A 225 -20.82 10.73 -0.38
C HIS A 225 -22.15 9.94 -0.34
N PRO A 226 -23.22 10.41 -1.02
CA PRO A 226 -24.58 9.85 -0.88
C PRO A 226 -24.67 8.39 -1.33
N ASP A 227 -23.88 8.00 -2.33
CA ASP A 227 -23.94 6.66 -2.92
C ASP A 227 -23.17 5.60 -2.12
N ASN A 228 -22.41 5.99 -1.09
CA ASN A 228 -21.61 5.07 -0.28
C ASN A 228 -22.48 3.95 0.32
N ARG A 229 -23.64 4.32 0.87
CA ARG A 229 -24.57 3.34 1.46
C ARG A 229 -25.25 2.46 0.42
N ALA A 230 -25.44 2.94 -0.80
CA ALA A 230 -26.04 2.16 -1.88
C ALA A 230 -25.15 0.97 -2.30
N MET A 231 -23.84 1.05 -2.05
CA MET A 231 -22.88 -0.02 -2.37
C MET A 231 -22.87 -1.16 -1.34
N LEU A 232 -23.36 -0.94 -0.10
CA LEU A 232 -23.32 -1.96 0.96
C LEU A 232 -23.93 -3.31 0.55
N PRO A 233 -25.12 -3.39 -0.08
CA PRO A 233 -25.68 -4.66 -0.54
C PRO A 233 -24.72 -5.41 -1.46
N LEU A 234 -24.14 -4.71 -2.45
CA LEU A 234 -23.16 -5.31 -3.37
C LEU A 234 -21.93 -5.82 -2.62
N LEU A 235 -21.35 -5.04 -1.70
CA LEU A 235 -20.18 -5.46 -0.94
C LEU A 235 -20.45 -6.73 -0.12
N TYR A 236 -21.62 -6.83 0.51
CA TYR A 236 -22.00 -8.04 1.22
C TYR A 236 -22.19 -9.23 0.27
N ASP A 237 -22.76 -9.00 -0.91
CA ASP A 237 -22.95 -10.07 -1.89
C ASP A 237 -21.61 -10.53 -2.47
N VAL A 238 -20.63 -9.62 -2.64
CA VAL A 238 -19.24 -9.94 -2.96
C VAL A 238 -18.67 -10.87 -1.90
N LEU A 239 -18.82 -10.52 -0.61
CA LEU A 239 -18.37 -11.39 0.48
C LEU A 239 -19.03 -12.77 0.45
N VAL A 240 -20.26 -12.93 -0.03
CA VAL A 240 -20.90 -14.27 -0.16
C VAL A 240 -20.37 -15.02 -1.39
N ALA A 241 -20.22 -14.33 -2.51
CA ALA A 241 -19.90 -14.92 -3.80
C ALA A 241 -18.43 -15.36 -3.92
N LEU A 242 -17.49 -14.62 -3.30
CA LEU A 242 -16.05 -14.84 -3.44
C LEU A 242 -15.66 -16.28 -3.14
N LYS A 243 -14.88 -16.87 -4.07
CA LYS A 243 -14.26 -18.18 -3.94
C LYS A 243 -13.33 -18.22 -2.74
N GLU A 244 -13.43 -19.32 -1.99
CA GLU A 244 -12.56 -19.56 -0.83
C GLU A 244 -11.12 -19.77 -1.28
N GLU A 245 -10.21 -18.98 -0.71
CA GLU A 245 -8.79 -19.26 -0.70
C GLU A 245 -8.48 -19.88 0.67
N GLU A 246 -7.82 -21.05 0.67
CA GLU A 246 -7.66 -21.84 1.90
C GLU A 246 -6.81 -21.14 2.97
N CYS A 247 -6.05 -20.11 2.61
CA CYS A 247 -4.89 -19.68 3.39
C CYS A 247 -4.68 -18.16 3.51
N GLU A 248 -5.38 -17.31 2.76
CA GLU A 248 -5.15 -15.86 2.76
C GLU A 248 -6.47 -15.10 2.53
N LEU A 249 -6.54 -13.88 3.07
CA LEU A 249 -7.60 -12.95 2.70
C LEU A 249 -7.30 -12.43 1.29
N SER A 250 -8.11 -12.79 0.29
CA SER A 250 -7.92 -12.24 -1.06
C SER A 250 -7.99 -10.71 -1.05
N MET A 251 -7.24 -10.04 -1.93
CA MET A 251 -7.21 -8.57 -2.01
C MET A 251 -8.63 -7.98 -2.18
N THR A 252 -9.46 -8.61 -3.00
CA THR A 252 -10.85 -8.19 -3.20
C THR A 252 -11.65 -8.27 -1.90
N MET A 253 -11.46 -9.33 -1.10
CA MET A 253 -12.13 -9.43 0.19
C MET A 253 -11.64 -8.35 1.16
N GLN A 254 -10.33 -8.07 1.19
CA GLN A 254 -9.78 -7.00 2.03
C GLN A 254 -10.37 -5.62 1.67
N HIS A 255 -10.43 -5.29 0.38
CA HIS A 255 -11.05 -4.06 -0.10
C HIS A 255 -12.54 -4.01 0.24
N ALA A 256 -13.29 -5.11 0.04
CA ALA A 256 -14.72 -5.16 0.38
C ALA A 256 -14.95 -4.92 1.87
N LEU A 257 -14.18 -5.59 2.72
CA LEU A 257 -14.25 -5.43 4.17
C LEU A 257 -13.88 -4.00 4.59
N GLY A 258 -12.80 -3.45 4.00
CA GLY A 258 -12.38 -2.07 4.25
C GLY A 258 -13.48 -1.06 3.90
N LEU A 259 -14.12 -1.23 2.74
CA LEU A 259 -15.24 -0.40 2.30
C LEU A 259 -16.45 -0.52 3.25
N ILE A 260 -16.82 -1.73 3.67
CA ILE A 260 -17.93 -1.92 4.62
C ILE A 260 -17.61 -1.27 5.97
N VAL A 261 -16.38 -1.41 6.47
CA VAL A 261 -15.95 -0.79 7.74
C VAL A 261 -15.98 0.73 7.63
N PHE A 262 -15.47 1.28 6.53
CA PHE A 262 -15.46 2.72 6.26
C PHE A 262 -16.87 3.32 6.16
N ILE A 263 -17.78 2.70 5.40
CA ILE A 263 -19.16 3.16 5.25
C ILE A 263 -19.97 2.97 6.55
N GLY A 264 -19.58 1.97 7.34
CA GLY A 264 -20.24 1.54 8.56
C GLY A 264 -20.89 0.17 8.40
N THR A 265 -20.68 -0.67 9.41
CA THR A 265 -21.17 -2.05 9.51
C THR A 265 -22.67 -2.11 9.85
N GLN A 266 -23.52 -1.65 8.93
CA GLN A 266 -24.96 -1.83 9.03
C GLN A 266 -25.36 -3.18 8.46
N TRP A 267 -25.59 -4.16 9.34
CA TRP A 267 -25.95 -5.49 8.89
C TRP A 267 -27.35 -5.50 8.24
N PRO A 268 -27.47 -6.00 6.99
CA PRO A 268 -28.75 -6.07 6.31
C PRO A 268 -29.68 -7.09 7.00
N ARG A 269 -30.99 -6.81 7.03
CA ARG A 269 -31.97 -7.71 7.66
C ARG A 269 -31.98 -9.08 6.97
N GLY A 270 -31.76 -10.15 7.73
CA GLY A 270 -31.85 -11.54 7.26
C GLY A 270 -30.61 -12.38 7.56
N LYS A 271 -30.77 -13.71 7.47
CA LYS A 271 -29.69 -14.70 7.73
C LYS A 271 -28.93 -15.14 6.48
N ALA A 272 -29.33 -14.68 5.29
CA ALA A 272 -28.74 -15.12 4.01
C ALA A 272 -27.22 -14.86 3.91
N ARG A 273 -26.73 -13.82 4.58
CA ARG A 273 -25.32 -13.40 4.57
C ARG A 273 -24.52 -13.93 5.77
N LEU A 274 -25.16 -14.67 6.69
CA LEU A 274 -24.50 -15.28 7.85
C LEU A 274 -23.31 -16.18 7.48
N PRO A 275 -23.39 -17.02 6.42
CA PRO A 275 -22.26 -17.89 6.06
C PRO A 275 -20.97 -17.12 5.73
N ALA A 276 -21.07 -15.90 5.18
CA ALA A 276 -19.90 -15.08 4.91
C ALA A 276 -19.18 -14.63 6.19
N VAL A 277 -19.95 -14.29 7.24
CA VAL A 277 -19.40 -13.92 8.56
C VAL A 277 -18.71 -15.10 9.23
N GLU A 278 -19.38 -16.26 9.25
CA GLU A 278 -18.84 -17.51 9.79
C GLU A 278 -17.53 -17.88 9.06
N ARG A 279 -17.51 -17.76 7.73
CA ARG A 279 -16.33 -18.00 6.90
C ARG A 279 -15.17 -17.05 7.22
N ILE A 280 -15.44 -15.75 7.38
CA ILE A 280 -14.41 -14.77 7.75
C ILE A 280 -13.84 -15.08 9.13
N ALA A 281 -14.70 -15.39 10.11
CA ALA A 281 -14.25 -15.77 11.45
C ALA A 281 -13.39 -17.04 11.43
N GLU A 282 -13.81 -18.06 10.69
CA GLU A 282 -13.06 -19.31 10.54
C GLU A 282 -11.68 -19.09 9.91
N MET A 283 -11.62 -18.34 8.81
CA MET A 283 -10.38 -18.05 8.10
C MET A 283 -9.38 -17.28 8.97
N LEU A 284 -9.84 -16.27 9.74
CA LEU A 284 -8.96 -15.55 10.66
C LEU A 284 -8.37 -16.47 11.74
N VAL A 285 -9.16 -17.40 12.28
CA VAL A 285 -8.67 -18.40 13.24
C VAL A 285 -7.60 -19.29 12.61
N ARG A 286 -7.85 -19.82 11.41
CA ARG A 286 -6.88 -20.67 10.68
C ARG A 286 -5.60 -19.92 10.38
N LEU A 287 -5.71 -18.65 9.99
CA LEU A 287 -4.58 -17.79 9.67
C LEU A 287 -3.70 -17.54 10.91
N LEU A 288 -4.31 -17.22 12.06
CA LEU A 288 -3.56 -17.07 13.31
C LEU A 288 -2.89 -18.38 13.74
N ASP A 289 -3.59 -19.51 13.66
CA ASP A 289 -3.05 -20.81 14.07
C ASP A 289 -1.84 -21.24 13.22
N ARG A 290 -1.83 -20.85 11.94
CA ARG A 290 -0.72 -21.14 11.03
C ARG A 290 0.45 -20.17 11.16
N CYS A 291 0.15 -18.88 11.30
CA CYS A 291 1.14 -17.82 11.16
C CYS A 291 1.77 -17.40 12.49
N ILE A 292 1.15 -17.70 13.65
CA ILE A 292 1.69 -17.32 14.94
C ILE A 292 2.40 -18.52 15.57
N ASP A 293 3.69 -18.36 15.89
CA ASP A 293 4.39 -19.33 16.73
C ASP A 293 3.89 -19.19 18.16
N VAL A 294 3.21 -20.22 18.66
CA VAL A 294 2.61 -20.22 20.00
C VAL A 294 3.63 -20.27 21.15
N THR A 295 4.91 -20.44 20.85
CA THR A 295 6.00 -20.45 21.82
C THR A 295 6.57 -19.05 22.01
N THR A 296 6.78 -18.33 20.91
CA THR A 296 7.38 -16.99 20.92
C THR A 296 6.34 -15.87 20.90
N GLY A 297 5.16 -16.13 20.34
CA GLY A 297 4.14 -15.12 20.07
C GLY A 297 4.42 -14.24 18.86
N ASP A 298 5.43 -14.61 18.07
CA ASP A 298 5.84 -13.92 16.86
C ASP A 298 5.29 -14.57 15.59
N LEU A 299 5.42 -13.86 14.48
CA LEU A 299 5.17 -14.43 13.16
C LEU A 299 6.16 -15.55 12.87
N ASN A 300 5.61 -16.68 12.45
CA ASN A 300 6.36 -17.83 11.99
C ASN A 300 7.24 -17.42 10.82
N ALA A 301 8.53 -17.76 10.88
CA ALA A 301 9.53 -17.42 9.88
C ALA A 301 9.18 -17.89 8.45
N CYS A 302 8.26 -18.86 8.33
CA CYS A 302 7.77 -19.36 7.05
C CYS A 302 6.85 -18.40 6.29
N THR A 303 6.36 -17.32 6.90
CA THR A 303 5.39 -16.41 6.27
C THR A 303 5.99 -15.49 5.20
N LYS A 304 7.33 -15.28 5.18
CA LYS A 304 8.02 -14.30 4.30
C LYS A 304 7.47 -12.86 4.35
N GLN A 305 6.47 -12.58 5.20
CA GLN A 305 5.80 -11.29 5.35
C GLN A 305 6.42 -10.52 6.50
N THR A 306 6.34 -9.18 6.45
CA THR A 306 6.64 -8.36 7.62
C THR A 306 5.47 -8.35 8.59
N SER A 307 5.72 -8.06 9.88
CA SER A 307 4.65 -7.90 10.87
C SER A 307 3.64 -6.82 10.46
N SER A 308 4.09 -5.75 9.82
CA SER A 308 3.22 -4.68 9.31
C SER A 308 2.26 -5.20 8.23
N ASP A 309 2.78 -5.94 7.25
CA ASP A 309 1.96 -6.46 6.14
C ASP A 309 0.90 -7.44 6.65
N PHE A 310 1.28 -8.30 7.59
CA PHE A 310 0.37 -9.28 8.20
C PHE A 310 -0.78 -8.60 8.97
N VAL A 311 -0.47 -7.54 9.73
CA VAL A 311 -1.47 -6.76 10.47
C VAL A 311 -2.40 -6.03 9.50
N ALA A 312 -1.84 -5.35 8.49
CA ALA A 312 -2.60 -4.60 7.49
C ALA A 312 -3.62 -5.52 6.77
N MET A 313 -3.19 -6.72 6.39
CA MET A 313 -4.01 -7.71 5.69
C MET A 313 -5.29 -8.10 6.46
N GLN A 314 -5.24 -8.16 7.79
CA GLN A 314 -6.36 -8.66 8.61
C GLN A 314 -7.19 -7.57 9.28
N THR A 315 -6.67 -6.34 9.37
CA THR A 315 -7.27 -5.26 10.15
C THR A 315 -8.75 -5.03 9.79
N SER A 316 -9.05 -4.92 8.50
CA SER A 316 -10.43 -4.72 8.02
C SER A 316 -11.36 -5.88 8.37
N ALA A 317 -10.84 -7.11 8.42
CA ALA A 317 -11.63 -8.29 8.78
C ALA A 317 -11.98 -8.33 10.27
N TRP A 318 -11.02 -8.00 11.15
CA TRP A 318 -11.28 -7.90 12.59
C TRP A 318 -12.24 -6.76 12.93
N LEU A 319 -12.05 -5.58 12.32
CA LEU A 319 -12.96 -4.45 12.47
C LEU A 319 -14.37 -4.76 11.97
N PHE A 320 -14.47 -5.45 10.84
CA PHE A 320 -15.74 -5.95 10.32
C PHE A 320 -16.44 -6.88 11.33
N LEU A 321 -15.73 -7.87 11.87
CA LEU A 321 -16.30 -8.78 12.87
C LEU A 321 -16.72 -8.05 14.16
N ALA A 322 -15.98 -7.02 14.59
CA ALA A 322 -16.35 -6.19 15.73
C ALA A 322 -17.69 -5.47 15.48
N GLY A 323 -17.84 -4.86 14.30
CA GLY A 323 -19.07 -4.21 13.88
C GLY A 323 -20.26 -5.18 13.82
N VAL A 324 -20.04 -6.35 13.20
CA VAL A 324 -21.04 -7.42 13.11
C VAL A 324 -21.47 -7.91 14.49
N CYS A 325 -20.54 -8.22 15.39
CA CYS A 325 -20.84 -8.69 16.74
C CYS A 325 -21.56 -7.63 17.59
N SER A 326 -21.30 -6.35 17.35
CA SER A 326 -21.98 -5.24 18.02
C SER A 326 -23.40 -5.02 17.51
N SER A 327 -23.70 -5.42 16.27
CA SER A 327 -24.99 -5.17 15.62
C SER A 327 -26.10 -6.18 15.99
N SER A 328 -25.74 -7.43 16.29
CA SER A 328 -26.72 -8.51 16.52
C SER A 328 -26.16 -9.62 17.40
N LEU A 329 -26.95 -10.06 18.38
CA LEU A 329 -26.61 -11.19 19.24
C LEU A 329 -26.49 -12.51 18.45
N ASP A 330 -27.36 -12.73 17.45
CA ASP A 330 -27.32 -13.92 16.60
C ASP A 330 -25.98 -14.02 15.84
N LEU A 331 -25.51 -12.90 15.28
CA LEU A 331 -24.23 -12.83 14.56
C LEU A 331 -23.05 -13.00 15.52
N CYS A 332 -23.12 -12.36 16.69
CA CYS A 332 -22.14 -12.54 17.75
C CYS A 332 -22.02 -14.02 18.18
N CYS A 333 -23.15 -14.73 18.33
CA CYS A 333 -23.16 -16.15 18.64
C CYS A 333 -22.59 -17.01 17.50
N ALA A 334 -22.79 -16.64 16.24
CA ALA A 334 -22.20 -17.34 15.11
C ALA A 334 -20.66 -17.21 15.12
N VAL A 335 -20.15 -15.99 15.27
CA VAL A 335 -18.70 -15.73 15.37
C VAL A 335 -18.08 -16.43 16.58
N GLU A 336 -18.74 -16.38 17.74
CA GLU A 336 -18.31 -17.05 18.98
C GLU A 336 -18.01 -18.55 18.76
N ARG A 337 -18.84 -19.26 17.99
CA ARG A 337 -18.65 -20.69 17.73
C ARG A 337 -17.35 -21.02 17.02
N HIS A 338 -16.74 -20.07 16.32
CA HIS A 338 -15.45 -20.25 15.65
C HIS A 338 -14.27 -19.97 16.58
N PHE A 339 -14.43 -19.08 17.56
CA PHE A 339 -13.36 -18.73 18.50
C PHE A 339 -13.28 -19.63 19.71
N TYR A 340 -14.34 -20.34 20.07
CA TYR A 340 -14.37 -21.17 21.26
C TYR A 340 -14.76 -22.62 20.98
N VAL A 341 -14.35 -23.51 21.88
CA VAL A 341 -14.73 -24.92 21.94
C VAL A 341 -15.07 -25.29 23.39
N HIS A 342 -15.99 -26.24 23.56
CA HIS A 342 -16.28 -26.79 24.89
C HIS A 342 -15.16 -27.76 25.30
N LYS A 343 -14.62 -27.59 26.49
CA LYS A 343 -13.65 -28.53 27.07
C LYS A 343 -14.37 -29.73 27.70
N ASP A 344 -13.98 -30.94 27.35
CA ASP A 344 -14.46 -32.20 27.96
C ASP A 344 -15.98 -32.27 28.20
N VAL A 345 -16.70 -32.66 27.15
CA VAL A 345 -18.16 -32.91 27.12
C VAL A 345 -18.62 -33.91 28.21
N GLN A 346 -17.70 -34.65 28.83
CA GLN A 346 -18.01 -35.69 29.82
C GLN A 346 -18.05 -35.23 31.28
N ALA A 347 -17.63 -34.01 31.63
CA ALA A 347 -17.37 -33.66 33.04
C ALA A 347 -18.41 -32.75 33.73
N THR A 348 -19.21 -31.97 33.01
CA THR A 348 -20.18 -31.02 33.62
C THR A 348 -21.38 -30.74 32.70
N ARG A 349 -22.51 -30.32 33.29
CA ARG A 349 -23.74 -29.98 32.54
C ARG A 349 -23.58 -28.74 31.64
N ASP A 350 -22.57 -27.92 31.87
CA ASP A 350 -22.17 -26.75 31.07
C ASP A 350 -20.63 -26.58 31.12
N PRO A 351 -19.85 -27.25 30.27
CA PRO A 351 -18.40 -27.13 30.26
C PRO A 351 -17.95 -25.72 29.85
N PRO A 352 -16.93 -25.14 30.51
CA PRO A 352 -16.43 -23.80 30.20
C PRO A 352 -15.91 -23.74 28.75
N LEU A 353 -16.29 -22.68 28.04
CA LEU A 353 -15.79 -22.39 26.70
C LEU A 353 -14.33 -21.96 26.79
N GLN A 354 -13.44 -22.67 26.08
CA GLN A 354 -12.04 -22.31 25.95
C GLN A 354 -11.74 -21.81 24.54
N PRO A 355 -10.72 -20.95 24.35
CA PRO A 355 -10.30 -20.52 23.03
C PRO A 355 -9.95 -21.73 22.14
N ARG A 356 -10.41 -21.71 20.89
CA ARG A 356 -10.24 -22.82 19.94
C ARG A 356 -8.78 -23.03 19.57
N VAL A 357 -8.03 -21.95 19.41
CA VAL A 357 -6.60 -21.97 19.09
C VAL A 357 -5.83 -21.13 20.11
N ARG A 358 -4.65 -21.62 20.50
CA ARG A 358 -3.80 -20.95 21.49
C ARG A 358 -3.28 -19.59 20.98
N ALA A 359 -3.17 -19.44 19.65
CA ALA A 359 -2.77 -18.18 19.02
C ALA A 359 -3.68 -17.00 19.41
N LEU A 360 -4.98 -17.22 19.64
CA LEU A 360 -5.91 -16.16 20.09
C LEU A 360 -5.49 -15.60 21.46
N GLU A 361 -5.11 -16.47 22.39
CA GLU A 361 -4.68 -16.06 23.73
C GLU A 361 -3.34 -15.32 23.70
N ILE A 362 -2.46 -15.71 22.77
CA ILE A 362 -1.11 -15.16 22.67
C ILE A 362 -1.12 -13.79 21.98
N CYS A 363 -1.95 -13.63 20.95
CA CYS A 363 -2.11 -12.34 20.27
C CYS A 363 -2.64 -11.25 21.21
N MET A 364 -3.44 -11.60 22.23
CA MET A 364 -3.91 -10.68 23.27
C MET A 364 -2.82 -10.20 24.24
N SER A 365 -1.59 -10.65 24.07
CA SER A 365 -0.44 -10.23 24.87
C SER A 365 0.83 -10.11 24.02
N SER A 366 0.67 -9.86 22.71
CA SER A 366 1.79 -9.83 21.77
C SER A 366 2.42 -8.43 21.74
N GLU A 367 3.71 -8.35 22.07
CA GLU A 367 4.47 -7.10 22.00
C GLU A 367 4.84 -6.71 20.57
N THR A 368 4.78 -7.65 19.61
CA THR A 368 5.14 -7.44 18.21
C THR A 368 3.94 -7.15 17.29
N LEU A 369 2.73 -7.49 17.73
CA LEU A 369 1.48 -7.32 16.97
C LEU A 369 0.46 -6.43 17.72
N ILE A 370 0.93 -5.32 18.29
CA ILE A 370 0.15 -4.43 19.20
C ILE A 370 -1.19 -3.99 18.60
N THR A 371 -1.23 -3.57 17.34
CA THR A 371 -2.49 -3.14 16.70
C THR A 371 -3.50 -4.29 16.59
N LEU A 372 -3.00 -5.50 16.32
CA LEU A 372 -3.82 -6.69 16.20
C LEU A 372 -4.32 -7.18 17.56
N GLU A 373 -3.52 -7.02 18.62
CA GLU A 373 -3.89 -7.28 20.02
C GLU A 373 -5.21 -6.57 20.37
N ALA A 374 -5.29 -5.27 20.09
CA ALA A 374 -6.45 -4.45 20.40
C ALA A 374 -7.71 -4.94 19.67
N TYR A 375 -7.61 -5.20 18.37
CA TYR A 375 -8.77 -5.65 17.57
C TYR A 375 -9.23 -7.05 17.94
N ILE A 376 -8.30 -8.00 18.10
CA ILE A 376 -8.61 -9.37 18.53
C ILE A 376 -9.23 -9.33 19.93
N GLY A 377 -8.59 -8.66 20.87
CA GLY A 377 -9.07 -8.54 22.24
C GLY A 377 -10.48 -7.96 22.30
N TYR A 378 -10.75 -6.90 21.52
CA TYR A 378 -12.07 -6.29 21.47
C TYR A 378 -13.14 -7.23 20.91
N VAL A 379 -12.85 -7.92 19.80
CA VAL A 379 -13.76 -8.91 19.23
C VAL A 379 -14.02 -10.05 20.21
N LEU A 380 -13.01 -10.53 20.94
CA LEU A 380 -13.16 -11.59 21.94
C LEU A 380 -14.00 -11.13 23.16
N PHE A 381 -13.91 -9.85 23.53
CA PHE A 381 -14.79 -9.25 24.54
C PHE A 381 -16.24 -9.17 24.04
N LEU A 382 -16.47 -8.77 22.78
CA LEU A 382 -17.78 -8.76 22.15
C LEU A 382 -18.40 -10.17 22.10
N THR A 383 -17.63 -11.19 21.69
CA THR A 383 -18.08 -12.59 21.70
C THR A 383 -18.24 -13.17 23.10
N SER A 384 -17.70 -12.50 24.12
CA SER A 384 -18.00 -12.73 25.54
C SER A 384 -19.20 -11.91 26.02
N LYS A 385 -20.03 -11.44 25.09
CA LYS A 385 -21.27 -10.67 25.32
C LYS A 385 -21.06 -9.40 26.15
N LYS A 386 -19.87 -8.79 26.03
CA LYS A 386 -19.45 -7.66 26.86
C LYS A 386 -19.56 -7.93 28.37
N ASN A 387 -19.46 -9.20 28.77
CA ASN A 387 -19.49 -9.60 30.17
C ASN A 387 -18.04 -9.78 30.68
N PRO A 388 -17.54 -8.89 31.56
CA PRO A 388 -16.17 -8.96 32.07
C PRO A 388 -15.86 -10.28 32.78
N SER A 389 -16.80 -10.81 33.57
CA SER A 389 -16.60 -12.05 34.30
C SER A 389 -16.43 -13.24 33.35
N LEU A 390 -17.24 -13.32 32.29
CA LEU A 390 -17.12 -14.35 31.27
C LEU A 390 -15.82 -14.21 30.47
N PHE A 391 -15.44 -12.97 30.14
CA PHE A 391 -14.19 -12.69 29.41
C PHE A 391 -12.96 -13.10 30.22
N LEU A 392 -12.93 -12.77 31.52
CA LEU A 392 -11.86 -13.14 32.45
C LEU A 392 -11.77 -14.65 32.68
N GLN A 393 -12.92 -15.34 32.74
CA GLN A 393 -12.96 -16.80 32.81
C GLN A 393 -12.33 -17.46 31.58
N ARG A 394 -12.39 -16.81 30.41
CA ARG A 394 -11.86 -17.33 29.14
C ARG A 394 -10.37 -17.05 28.95
N PHE A 395 -9.88 -15.86 29.31
CA PHE A 395 -8.54 -15.39 28.89
C PHE A 395 -7.62 -14.92 30.04
N SER A 396 -7.99 -15.06 31.31
CA SER A 396 -7.27 -14.51 32.49
C SER A 396 -7.21 -12.99 32.54
N TRP A 397 -6.93 -12.46 33.74
CA TRP A 397 -6.93 -11.01 34.00
C TRP A 397 -5.89 -10.26 33.17
N GLU A 398 -4.67 -10.79 33.10
CA GLU A 398 -3.54 -10.14 32.44
C GLU A 398 -3.80 -9.84 30.97
N ARG A 399 -4.51 -10.72 30.26
CA ARG A 399 -4.84 -10.55 28.84
C ARG A 399 -6.07 -9.68 28.61
N CYS A 400 -6.99 -9.62 29.56
CA CYS A 400 -8.23 -8.86 29.42
C CYS A 400 -8.07 -7.37 29.77
N MET A 401 -7.06 -7.05 30.59
CA MET A 401 -6.86 -5.72 31.17
C MET A 401 -6.87 -4.58 30.15
N GLY A 402 -6.16 -4.72 29.03
CA GLY A 402 -6.11 -3.66 28.00
C GLY A 402 -7.49 -3.32 27.44
N VAL A 403 -8.32 -4.32 27.16
CA VAL A 403 -9.68 -4.13 26.63
C VAL A 403 -10.63 -3.60 27.71
N LEU A 404 -10.54 -4.11 28.94
CA LEU A 404 -11.39 -3.67 30.06
C LEU A 404 -11.10 -2.21 30.45
N TYR A 405 -9.84 -1.78 30.32
CA TYR A 405 -9.41 -0.39 30.48
C TYR A 405 -10.04 0.51 29.42
N MET A 406 -9.91 0.13 28.13
CA MET A 406 -10.48 0.89 27.01
C MET A 406 -12.00 1.07 27.13
N GLU A 407 -12.71 0.08 27.67
CA GLU A 407 -14.16 0.13 27.87
C GLU A 407 -14.59 0.83 29.18
N ASN A 408 -13.65 1.33 30.00
CA ASN A 408 -13.89 1.97 31.30
C ASN A 408 -14.65 1.09 32.32
N ILE A 409 -14.35 -0.22 32.39
CA ILE A 409 -15.08 -1.19 33.25
C ILE A 409 -14.33 -1.48 34.57
N GLU A 410 -13.24 -0.77 34.85
CA GLU A 410 -12.27 -1.03 35.93
C GLU A 410 -12.86 -1.19 37.33
N HIS A 411 -13.94 -0.47 37.66
CA HIS A 411 -14.48 -0.40 39.02
C HIS A 411 -15.27 -1.63 39.48
N THR A 412 -15.56 -2.58 38.59
CA THR A 412 -16.50 -3.67 38.88
C THR A 412 -15.84 -4.96 39.35
N VAL A 413 -14.50 -5.08 39.23
CA VAL A 413 -13.80 -6.36 39.40
C VAL A 413 -12.69 -6.27 40.45
N GLY A 414 -12.98 -5.70 41.63
CA GLY A 414 -12.26 -5.96 42.89
C GLY A 414 -10.72 -5.92 42.93
N ALA A 415 -10.03 -5.38 41.93
CA ALA A 415 -8.58 -5.34 41.86
C ALA A 415 -8.07 -4.23 42.76
N THR A 416 -7.11 -4.53 43.63
CA THR A 416 -6.47 -3.52 44.47
C THR A 416 -5.49 -2.69 43.63
N ASP A 417 -5.38 -1.38 43.89
CA ASP A 417 -4.43 -0.45 43.22
C ASP A 417 -2.98 -0.97 43.21
N ALA A 418 -2.62 -1.83 44.17
CA ALA A 418 -1.32 -2.47 44.27
C ALA A 418 -1.07 -3.61 43.25
N GLU A 419 -2.11 -4.27 42.73
CA GLU A 419 -2.00 -5.26 41.65
C GLU A 419 -2.03 -4.59 40.27
N LEU A 420 -2.79 -3.52 40.14
CA LEU A 420 -2.85 -2.64 38.96
C LEU A 420 -1.50 -1.95 38.67
N SER A 421 -0.72 -1.64 39.72
CA SER A 421 0.61 -1.03 39.59
C SER A 421 1.75 -2.03 39.35
N ARG A 422 1.58 -3.33 39.69
CA ARG A 422 2.66 -4.33 39.64
C ARG A 422 2.75 -5.14 38.35
N LYS A 423 1.66 -5.23 37.58
CA LYS A 423 1.68 -5.80 36.23
C LYS A 423 1.29 -4.69 35.28
N HIS A 424 2.31 -3.97 34.86
CA HIS A 424 2.25 -2.99 33.80
C HIS A 424 1.60 -3.63 32.57
N VAL A 425 0.28 -3.44 32.43
CA VAL A 425 -0.42 -3.38 31.14
C VAL A 425 0.45 -2.53 30.23
N HIS A 426 0.82 -3.04 29.05
CA HIS A 426 1.39 -2.22 27.98
C HIS A 426 0.30 -1.26 27.52
N PRO A 427 0.43 0.05 27.75
CA PRO A 427 -0.40 1.05 27.14
C PRO A 427 0.56 1.82 26.22
N TYR A 428 1.07 1.18 25.16
CA TYR A 428 2.17 1.73 24.36
C TYR A 428 3.36 2.20 25.22
N ASN A 429 4.26 1.28 25.56
CA ASN A 429 5.59 1.53 26.14
C ASN A 429 5.61 2.41 27.41
N LYS A 430 5.76 1.77 28.59
CA LYS A 430 5.80 2.42 29.92
C LYS A 430 7.10 3.18 30.22
N HIS A 431 7.69 3.79 29.20
CA HIS A 431 8.83 4.70 29.29
C HIS A 431 8.51 6.02 28.57
N ALA A 432 7.45 6.70 29.01
CA ALA A 432 7.41 8.15 28.94
C ALA A 432 7.90 8.67 30.29
N PRO A 433 9.14 9.18 30.42
CA PRO A 433 9.57 9.85 31.62
C PRO A 433 8.68 11.07 31.80
N THR A 434 7.99 11.13 32.94
CA THR A 434 7.15 12.27 33.33
C THR A 434 7.94 13.56 33.55
N ASP A 435 9.26 13.54 33.39
CA ASP A 435 10.13 14.71 33.24
C ASP A 435 11.28 14.34 32.29
N LEU A 436 11.10 14.52 30.98
CA LEU A 436 12.16 14.36 30.00
C LEU A 436 12.99 15.65 29.93
N ALA A 437 14.28 15.58 30.24
CA ALA A 437 15.22 16.63 29.84
C ALA A 437 15.20 16.75 28.30
N SER A 438 15.27 17.98 27.75
CA SER A 438 15.04 18.29 26.33
C SER A 438 15.76 17.36 25.32
N ALA A 439 16.92 16.81 25.70
CA ALA A 439 17.69 15.88 24.86
C ALA A 439 16.99 14.52 24.63
N GLN A 440 16.31 13.97 25.64
CA GLN A 440 15.61 12.68 25.52
C GLN A 440 14.25 12.83 24.80
N LEU A 441 13.63 14.01 24.90
CA LEU A 441 12.42 14.36 24.14
C LEU A 441 12.71 14.46 22.63
N LEU A 442 13.87 15.01 22.27
CA LEU A 442 14.34 15.09 20.89
C LEU A 442 14.60 13.70 20.29
N GLU A 443 15.22 12.79 21.04
CA GLU A 443 15.50 11.42 20.59
C GLU A 443 14.21 10.62 20.35
N ALA A 444 13.20 10.79 21.22
CA ALA A 444 11.89 10.20 21.03
C ALA A 444 11.16 10.75 19.78
N LEU A 445 11.21 12.07 19.55
CA LEU A 445 10.62 12.71 18.38
C LEU A 445 11.27 12.27 17.06
N LEU A 446 12.61 12.18 17.03
CA LEU A 446 13.35 11.66 15.88
C LEU A 446 13.06 10.19 15.63
N THR A 447 12.85 9.39 16.68
CA THR A 447 12.48 7.97 16.56
C THR A 447 11.06 7.80 16.01
N VAL A 448 10.08 8.59 16.47
CA VAL A 448 8.71 8.59 15.93
C VAL A 448 8.70 8.98 14.45
N LYS A 449 9.49 9.99 14.06
CA LYS A 449 9.62 10.41 12.67
C LYS A 449 10.33 9.38 11.79
N LYS A 450 11.34 8.67 12.31
CA LYS A 450 12.09 7.62 11.58
C LYS A 450 11.34 6.29 11.48
N CYS A 451 10.52 5.94 12.48
CA CYS A 451 9.87 4.64 12.57
C CYS A 451 8.37 4.65 12.22
N GLY A 452 7.77 5.82 11.99
CA GLY A 452 6.34 5.93 11.62
C GLY A 452 5.38 5.43 12.70
N THR A 453 5.83 5.33 13.95
CA THR A 453 5.06 4.79 15.07
C THR A 453 4.03 5.80 15.56
N ILE A 454 2.74 5.43 15.55
CA ILE A 454 1.66 6.22 16.12
C ILE A 454 1.76 6.15 17.65
N VAL A 455 1.90 7.30 18.31
CA VAL A 455 1.94 7.43 19.77
C VAL A 455 0.65 8.08 20.27
N MET A 456 0.13 7.65 21.43
CA MET A 456 -1.15 8.08 22.01
C MET A 456 -1.26 9.58 22.30
N GLU A 457 -0.12 10.26 22.46
CA GLU A 457 -0.08 11.70 22.66
C GLU A 457 0.93 12.29 21.68
N ASN A 458 0.50 13.28 20.89
CA ASN A 458 1.37 13.92 19.91
C ASN A 458 2.55 14.56 20.67
N PRO A 459 3.80 14.10 20.47
CA PRO A 459 4.94 14.62 21.22
C PRO A 459 5.19 16.11 20.93
N VAL A 460 4.66 16.66 19.83
CA VAL A 460 4.59 18.11 19.55
C VAL A 460 3.66 18.83 20.53
N GLU A 461 2.50 18.26 20.86
CA GLU A 461 1.56 18.82 21.84
C GLU A 461 2.08 18.70 23.29
N ALA A 462 2.88 17.66 23.58
CA ALA A 462 3.61 17.55 24.85
C ALA A 462 4.70 18.62 24.98
N ALA A 463 5.52 18.82 23.93
CA ALA A 463 6.54 19.87 23.89
C ALA A 463 5.92 21.28 23.95
N HIS A 464 4.75 21.47 23.34
CA HIS A 464 3.98 22.72 23.42
C HIS A 464 3.49 22.99 24.85
N ARG A 465 2.94 21.99 25.55
CA ARG A 465 2.50 22.14 26.96
C ARG A 465 3.65 22.37 27.94
N GLN A 466 4.84 21.86 27.63
CA GLN A 466 6.05 22.05 28.44
C GLN A 466 6.82 23.33 28.08
N GLY A 467 6.39 24.10 27.07
CA GLY A 467 7.03 25.36 26.67
C GLY A 467 8.41 25.20 26.02
N VAL A 468 8.76 23.99 25.56
CA VAL A 468 10.07 23.64 24.98
C VAL A 468 10.02 23.42 23.46
N LEU A 469 8.86 23.66 22.85
CA LEU A 469 8.62 23.41 21.41
C LEU A 469 9.63 24.11 20.50
N ALA A 470 9.95 25.38 20.76
CA ALA A 470 10.88 26.14 19.92
C ALA A 470 12.31 25.57 19.96
N ASP A 471 12.76 25.08 21.12
CA ASP A 471 14.08 24.45 21.26
C ASP A 471 14.14 23.09 20.57
N VAL A 472 13.02 22.35 20.60
CA VAL A 472 12.87 21.06 19.94
C VAL A 472 12.84 21.21 18.42
N GLU A 473 12.08 22.17 17.89
CA GLU A 473 12.02 22.47 16.45
C GLU A 473 13.39 22.91 15.92
N ALA A 474 14.09 23.80 16.65
CA ALA A 474 15.43 24.23 16.28
C ALA A 474 16.46 23.08 16.29
N GLN A 475 16.34 22.14 17.23
CA GLN A 475 17.21 20.97 17.32
C GLN A 475 16.87 19.90 16.26
N MET A 476 15.60 19.74 15.89
CA MET A 476 15.18 18.88 14.78
C MET A 476 15.69 19.42 13.44
N GLU A 477 15.54 20.72 13.18
CA GLU A 477 16.11 21.34 11.98
C GLU A 477 17.64 21.20 11.94
N ALA A 478 18.33 21.33 13.09
CA ALA A 478 19.76 21.15 13.18
C ALA A 478 20.19 19.69 12.92
N ALA A 479 19.40 18.72 13.39
CA ALA A 479 19.61 17.29 13.13
C ALA A 479 19.38 16.94 11.65
N GLU A 480 18.32 17.47 11.04
CA GLU A 480 18.03 17.28 9.61
C GLU A 480 19.11 17.90 8.73
N ARG A 481 19.58 19.12 9.05
CA ARG A 481 20.71 19.73 8.34
C ARG A 481 22.01 18.95 8.51
N LYS A 482 22.20 18.27 9.64
CA LYS A 482 23.37 17.41 9.87
C LYS A 482 23.24 16.11 9.09
N GLU A 483 22.09 15.46 9.09
CA GLU A 483 21.82 14.23 8.36
C GLU A 483 21.93 14.45 6.85
N ALA A 484 21.38 15.54 6.31
CA ALA A 484 21.55 15.93 4.91
C ALA A 484 23.03 16.17 4.54
N ARG A 485 23.82 16.78 5.44
CA ARG A 485 25.27 16.95 5.24
C ARG A 485 26.03 15.63 5.33
N ASP A 486 25.68 14.76 6.27
CA ASP A 486 26.31 13.45 6.43
C ASP A 486 25.98 12.54 5.24
N GLU A 487 24.78 12.67 4.67
CA GLU A 487 24.35 12.00 3.43
C GLU A 487 25.07 12.57 2.20
N GLU A 488 25.21 13.90 2.07
CA GLU A 488 26.05 14.52 1.03
C GLU A 488 27.51 14.05 1.12
N VAL A 489 28.06 13.93 2.33
CA VAL A 489 29.42 13.40 2.56
C VAL A 489 29.51 11.92 2.20
N ALA A 490 28.49 11.11 2.53
CA ALA A 490 28.43 9.70 2.18
C ALA A 490 28.30 9.47 0.67
N VAL A 491 27.47 10.27 0.00
CA VAL A 491 27.32 10.30 -1.46
C VAL A 491 28.63 10.73 -2.11
N GLN A 492 29.29 11.78 -1.61
CA GLN A 492 30.59 12.20 -2.14
C GLN A 492 31.68 11.14 -1.91
N ALA A 493 31.69 10.46 -0.76
CA ALA A 493 32.61 9.36 -0.49
C ALA A 493 32.34 8.14 -1.38
N ALA A 494 31.07 7.85 -1.69
CA ALA A 494 30.67 6.81 -2.64
C ALA A 494 31.09 7.17 -4.07
N LEU A 495 30.91 8.43 -4.48
CA LEU A 495 31.37 8.95 -5.78
C LEU A 495 32.90 8.93 -5.90
N ASP A 496 33.63 9.27 -4.85
CA ASP A 496 35.09 9.19 -4.80
C ASP A 496 35.58 7.73 -4.87
N THR A 497 34.88 6.81 -4.20
CA THR A 497 35.16 5.38 -4.25
C THR A 497 34.92 4.84 -5.66
N PHE A 498 33.82 5.24 -6.28
CA PHE A 498 33.48 4.93 -7.67
C PHE A 498 34.52 5.50 -8.65
N ALA A 499 34.96 6.75 -8.47
CA ALA A 499 36.00 7.38 -9.28
C ALA A 499 37.36 6.68 -9.14
N ARG A 500 37.71 6.20 -7.94
CA ARG A 500 38.93 5.40 -7.68
C ARG A 500 38.84 4.01 -8.29
N GLN A 501 37.68 3.35 -8.24
CA GLN A 501 37.45 2.06 -8.90
C GLN A 501 37.50 2.19 -10.43
N LYS A 502 36.88 3.24 -10.98
CA LYS A 502 36.97 3.62 -12.40
C LYS A 502 38.41 3.90 -12.84
N SER A 503 39.20 4.58 -12.00
CA SER A 503 40.63 4.84 -12.25
C SER A 503 41.49 3.56 -12.16
N ARG A 504 41.11 2.57 -11.33
CA ARG A 504 41.76 1.25 -11.28
C ARG A 504 41.44 0.41 -12.51
N HIS A 505 40.22 0.50 -13.05
CA HIS A 505 39.86 -0.17 -14.30
C HIS A 505 40.42 0.53 -15.55
N LEU A 506 40.62 1.85 -15.51
CA LEU A 506 41.32 2.61 -16.57
C LEU A 506 42.86 2.55 -16.44
N GLY A 507 43.38 1.95 -15.37
CA GLY A 507 44.82 1.82 -15.09
C GLY A 507 45.55 0.72 -15.87
N GLN A 508 44.87 -0.05 -16.72
CA GLN A 508 45.51 -0.97 -17.69
C GLN A 508 45.78 -0.34 -19.07
N GLY A 509 45.69 0.99 -19.19
CA GLY A 509 46.12 1.72 -20.39
C GLY A 509 46.42 3.19 -20.08
N ALA A 510 47.60 3.48 -19.55
CA ALA A 510 48.14 4.84 -19.46
C ALA A 510 48.65 5.34 -20.84
N PRO A 511 48.98 6.64 -21.08
CA PRO A 511 49.22 7.68 -20.08
C PRO A 511 48.76 9.12 -20.40
N THR A 512 48.84 9.97 -19.36
CA THR A 512 49.33 11.37 -19.30
C THR A 512 48.40 12.37 -18.60
N ARG A 513 48.95 13.01 -17.58
CA ARG A 513 48.61 14.33 -17.01
C ARG A 513 49.95 15.06 -16.85
N PRO A 514 50.01 16.38 -16.59
CA PRO A 514 48.92 17.33 -16.31
C PRO A 514 49.05 18.69 -17.03
N GLU A 515 48.00 19.52 -17.00
CA GLU A 515 48.03 20.95 -16.59
C GLU A 515 46.78 21.70 -17.06
N ALA A 516 45.96 22.13 -16.10
CA ALA A 516 45.26 23.42 -16.08
C ALA A 516 44.46 23.51 -14.77
N LEU A 517 45.08 24.10 -13.75
CA LEU A 517 44.43 24.58 -12.54
C LEU A 517 43.63 25.84 -12.89
N VAL A 518 42.30 25.76 -12.88
CA VAL A 518 41.45 26.94 -12.72
C VAL A 518 41.14 27.09 -11.23
N LYS A 519 41.72 28.14 -10.62
CA LYS A 519 41.42 28.58 -9.26
C LYS A 519 39.98 29.11 -9.22
N VAL A 520 39.15 28.55 -8.35
CA VAL A 520 37.87 29.15 -7.95
C VAL A 520 38.09 29.88 -6.61
N ALA A 521 37.73 31.16 -6.57
CA ALA A 521 37.81 31.99 -5.37
C ALA A 521 36.66 31.64 -4.39
N PRO A 522 36.87 31.76 -3.06
CA PRO A 522 35.84 31.48 -2.06
C PRO A 522 34.78 32.60 -1.99
N PRO A 523 33.58 32.31 -1.44
CA PRO A 523 32.45 33.24 -1.40
C PRO A 523 32.65 34.32 -0.33
N PRO A 524 32.10 35.53 -0.51
CA PRO A 524 32.08 36.53 0.55
C PRO A 524 31.01 36.19 1.58
N ASN A 525 31.44 36.09 2.84
CA ASN A 525 30.53 36.11 3.99
C ASN A 525 30.04 37.54 4.27
N ALA A 526 28.83 37.55 4.83
CA ALA A 526 28.01 38.67 5.25
C ALA A 526 28.71 39.76 6.08
N THR A 527 28.21 40.98 5.89
CA THR A 527 27.63 41.80 6.98
C THR A 527 26.29 42.31 6.55
#